data_AF-A0A2X3E3V6-F1
#
_entry.id   AF-A0A2X3E3V6-F1
#
_cell.length_a   1.000
_cell.length_b   1.000
_cell.length_c   1.000
_cell.angle_alpha   90.00
_cell.angle_beta   90.00
_cell.angle_gamma   90.00
#
_symmetry.space_group_name_H-M   'P 1'
#
loop_
_entity.id
_entity.type
_entity.pdbx_description
1 polymer ?
#
loop_
_entity_poly.entity_id
_entity_poly.type
_entity_poly.pdbx_seq_one_letter_code
_entity_poly.pdbx_strand_id
1 'polypeptide(L)'
;MCSILNVPRSTYYSKKNPKKSEREIENEKLKRAILKYYKESKCRYRAPKIKIMLSKNGFNISIKRTQRLMRELGIKSIIIKNIDQHLRKSRKKV
;
A
#
# COMPACT_ATOMS: atom_id res chain seq x y z
N MET A 1 36.14 6.05 9.42
CA MET A 1 34.67 5.89 9.22
C MET A 1 34.23 4.46 9.46
N CYS A 2 34.48 3.49 8.54
CA CYS A 2 33.96 2.11 8.69
C CYS A 2 34.54 1.34 9.89
N SER A 3 35.85 1.50 10.16
CA SER A 3 36.55 0.91 11.31
C SER A 3 36.18 1.53 12.66
N ILE A 4 35.74 2.80 12.66
CA ILE A 4 35.26 3.48 13.87
C ILE A 4 33.84 3.01 14.22
N LEU A 5 33.04 2.71 13.20
CA LEU A 5 31.64 2.30 13.34
C LEU A 5 31.45 0.77 13.44
N ASN A 6 32.53 -0.03 13.42
CA ASN A 6 32.50 -1.50 13.40
C ASN A 6 31.53 -2.09 12.34
N VAL A 7 31.47 -1.49 11.15
CA VAL A 7 30.62 -1.97 10.05
C VAL A 7 31.50 -2.37 8.86
N PRO A 8 31.21 -3.50 8.17
CA PRO A 8 31.90 -3.86 6.94
C PRO A 8 31.81 -2.74 5.90
N ARG A 9 32.94 -2.52 5.19
CA ARG A 9 33.08 -1.42 4.21
C ARG A 9 32.01 -1.47 3.11
N SER A 10 31.64 -2.68 2.66
CA SER A 10 30.58 -2.92 1.67
C SER A 10 29.21 -2.44 2.15
N THR A 11 28.87 -2.71 3.41
CA THR A 11 27.61 -2.27 4.04
C THR A 11 27.55 -0.75 4.18
N TYR A 12 28.67 -0.11 4.55
CA TYR A 12 28.75 1.34 4.70
C TYR A 12 28.45 2.04 3.37
N TYR A 13 29.13 1.68 2.28
CA TYR A 13 28.93 2.34 0.99
C TYR A 13 27.59 2.00 0.32
N SER A 14 27.04 0.81 0.55
CA SER A 14 25.68 0.44 0.10
C SER A 14 24.60 1.33 0.73
N LYS A 15 24.75 1.68 2.01
CA LYS A 15 23.80 2.53 2.75
C LYS A 15 24.11 4.02 2.71
N LYS A 16 25.31 4.43 2.28
CA LYS A 16 25.75 5.83 2.31
C LYS A 16 24.90 6.76 1.44
N ASN A 17 24.41 6.26 0.30
CA ASN A 17 23.53 6.99 -0.60
C ASN A 17 22.43 6.06 -1.14
N PRO A 18 21.34 5.84 -0.38
CA PRO A 18 20.21 5.10 -0.91
C PRO A 18 19.53 6.00 -1.95
N LYS A 19 19.96 5.90 -3.21
CA LYS A 19 19.19 6.45 -4.33
C LYS A 19 17.85 5.72 -4.32
N LYS A 20 16.76 6.47 -4.19
CA LYS A 20 15.42 5.89 -4.30
C LYS A 20 15.34 5.12 -5.61
N SER A 21 14.97 3.84 -5.52
CA SER A 21 14.77 3.05 -6.72
C SER A 21 13.62 3.65 -7.52
N GLU A 22 13.64 3.52 -8.84
CA GLU A 22 12.56 3.98 -9.71
C GLU A 22 11.20 3.42 -9.27
N ARG A 23 11.19 2.17 -8.77
CA ARG A 23 10.02 1.51 -8.17
C ARG A 23 9.53 2.19 -6.90
N GLU A 24 10.42 2.71 -6.08
CA GLU A 24 10.05 3.43 -4.85
C GLU A 24 9.43 4.78 -5.18
N ILE A 25 9.97 5.47 -6.19
CA ILE A 25 9.42 6.74 -6.68
C ILE A 25 8.00 6.51 -7.26
N GLU A 26 7.82 5.47 -8.07
CA GLU A 26 6.49 5.08 -8.58
C GLU A 26 5.54 4.76 -7.43
N ASN A 27 5.99 3.95 -6.45
CA ASN A 27 5.16 3.60 -5.30
C ASN A 27 4.79 4.82 -4.44
N GLU A 28 5.68 5.80 -4.27
CA GLU A 28 5.36 7.06 -3.57
C GLU A 28 4.30 7.86 -4.33
N LYS A 29 4.39 7.97 -5.65
CA LYS A 29 3.37 8.61 -6.49
C LYS A 29 2.01 7.92 -6.32
N LEU A 30 1.98 6.59 -6.38
CA LEU A 30 0.76 5.80 -6.21
C LEU A 30 0.17 5.93 -4.80
N LYS A 31 1.02 5.91 -3.77
CA LYS A 31 0.59 6.11 -2.37
C LYS A 31 -0.09 7.47 -2.19
N ARG A 32 0.49 8.54 -2.76
CA ARG A 32 -0.10 9.89 -2.72
C ARG A 32 -1.46 9.94 -3.42
N ALA A 33 -1.57 9.35 -4.61
CA ALA A 33 -2.83 9.28 -5.34
C ALA A 33 -3.91 8.51 -4.56
N ILE A 34 -3.58 7.33 -4.02
CA ILE A 34 -4.50 6.53 -3.18
C ILE A 34 -5.00 7.35 -1.99
N LEU A 35 -4.09 8.05 -1.30
CA LEU A 35 -4.41 8.82 -0.10
C LEU A 35 -5.30 10.03 -0.41
N LYS A 36 -5.12 10.66 -1.58
CA LYS A 36 -5.99 11.73 -2.09
C LYS A 36 -7.43 11.23 -2.26
N TYR A 37 -7.66 10.18 -3.05
CA TYR A 37 -9.01 9.64 -3.26
C TYR A 37 -9.64 9.07 -1.98
N TYR A 38 -8.82 8.50 -1.10
CA TYR A 38 -9.30 8.01 0.18
C TYR A 38 -9.85 9.14 1.06
N LYS A 39 -9.14 10.28 1.14
CA LYS A 39 -9.61 11.47 1.86
C LYS A 39 -10.83 12.11 1.21
N GLU A 40 -10.82 12.28 -0.11
CA GLU A 40 -11.97 12.84 -0.87
C GLU A 40 -13.24 12.00 -0.66
N SER A 41 -13.11 10.67 -0.61
CA SER A 41 -14.23 9.76 -0.37
C SER A 41 -14.68 9.66 1.10
N LYS A 42 -14.15 10.52 1.99
CA LYS A 42 -14.37 10.48 3.45
C LYS A 42 -14.10 9.08 4.02
N CYS A 43 -13.00 8.45 3.59
CA CYS A 43 -12.54 7.15 4.07
C CYS A 43 -13.48 5.96 3.77
N ARG A 44 -14.42 6.12 2.83
CA ARG A 44 -15.41 5.08 2.50
C ARG A 44 -14.87 4.04 1.54
N TYR A 45 -14.02 4.43 0.60
CA TYR A 45 -13.65 3.54 -0.50
C TYR A 45 -12.67 2.43 -0.08
N ARG A 46 -12.94 1.22 -0.59
CA ARG A 46 -12.07 0.05 -0.50
C ARG A 46 -11.19 -0.05 -1.74
N ALA A 47 -10.20 -0.94 -1.70
CA ALA A 47 -9.29 -1.20 -2.82
C ALA A 47 -9.96 -1.36 -4.20
N PRO A 48 -11.13 -2.04 -4.35
CA PRO A 48 -11.80 -2.12 -5.65
C PRO A 48 -12.25 -0.76 -6.20
N LYS A 49 -12.86 0.09 -5.35
CA LYS A 49 -13.32 1.43 -5.74
C LYS A 49 -12.14 2.36 -6.02
N ILE A 50 -11.09 2.27 -5.20
CA ILE A 50 -9.86 3.05 -5.42
C ILE A 50 -9.16 2.64 -6.72
N LYS A 51 -9.11 1.35 -7.06
CA LYS A 51 -8.58 0.89 -8.36
C LYS A 51 -9.34 1.51 -9.52
N ILE A 52 -10.67 1.54 -9.46
CA ILE A 52 -11.49 2.13 -10.53
C ILE A 52 -11.17 3.61 -10.70
N MET A 53 -11.05 4.36 -9.60
CA MET A 53 -10.66 5.77 -9.65
C MET A 53 -9.24 5.98 -10.18
N LEU A 54 -8.29 5.13 -9.77
CA LEU A 54 -6.92 5.16 -10.26
C LEU A 54 -6.86 4.89 -11.77
N SER A 55 -7.62 3.90 -12.27
CA SER A 55 -7.69 3.55 -13.68
C SER A 55 -8.30 4.68 -14.52
N LYS A 56 -9.32 5.38 -14.01
CA LYS A 56 -9.86 6.60 -14.63
C LYS A 56 -8.82 7.73 -14.75
N ASN A 57 -7.87 7.79 -13.84
CA ASN A 57 -6.76 8.74 -13.85
C ASN A 57 -5.50 8.24 -14.56
N GLY A 58 -5.60 7.14 -15.33
CA GLY A 58 -4.51 6.61 -16.15
C GLY A 58 -3.58 5.62 -15.44
N PHE A 59 -3.85 5.27 -14.17
CA PHE A 59 -3.04 4.30 -13.43
C PHE A 59 -3.67 2.91 -13.49
N ASN A 60 -3.16 2.07 -14.39
CA ASN A 60 -3.60 0.67 -14.51
C ASN A 60 -2.82 -0.23 -13.54
N ILE A 61 -3.43 -0.52 -12.39
CA ILE A 61 -2.82 -1.30 -11.31
C ILE A 61 -3.71 -2.49 -10.93
N SER A 62 -3.08 -3.61 -10.58
CA SER A 62 -3.80 -4.79 -10.06
C SER A 62 -4.43 -4.51 -8.70
N ILE A 63 -5.58 -5.13 -8.42
CA ILE A 63 -6.28 -4.97 -7.13
C ILE A 63 -5.37 -5.36 -5.96
N LYS A 64 -4.56 -6.43 -6.12
CA LYS A 64 -3.61 -6.89 -5.10
C LYS A 64 -2.54 -5.84 -4.80
N ARG A 65 -2.02 -5.15 -5.81
CA ARG A 65 -1.03 -4.07 -5.62
C ARG A 65 -1.66 -2.87 -4.90
N THR A 66 -2.87 -2.46 -5.26
CA THR A 66 -3.63 -1.43 -4.51
C THR A 66 -3.85 -1.84 -3.06
N GLN A 67 -4.26 -3.09 -2.80
CA GLN A 67 -4.44 -3.61 -1.44
C GLN A 67 -3.15 -3.58 -0.63
N ARG A 68 -2.01 -3.98 -1.22
CA ARG A 68 -0.70 -3.93 -0.55
C ARG A 68 -0.33 -2.50 -0.17
N LEU A 69 -0.44 -1.55 -1.10
CA LEU A 69 -0.15 -0.14 -0.84
C LEU A 69 -1.08 0.46 0.21
N MET A 70 -2.38 0.10 0.21
CA MET A 70 -3.30 0.51 1.27
C MET A 70 -2.90 -0.04 2.64
N ARG A 71 -2.45 -1.30 2.72
CA ARG A 71 -1.94 -1.90 3.97
C ARG A 71 -0.68 -1.21 4.46
N GLU A 72 0.26 -0.94 3.58
CA GLU A 72 1.50 -0.19 3.91
C GLU A 72 1.18 1.23 4.44
N LEU A 73 0.12 1.85 3.95
CA LEU A 73 -0.35 3.15 4.44
C LEU A 73 -1.22 3.06 5.71
N GLY A 74 -1.56 1.86 6.17
CA GLY A 74 -2.47 1.66 7.31
C GLY A 74 -3.94 2.02 7.03
N ILE A 75 -4.30 2.21 5.75
CA ILE A 75 -5.60 2.73 5.35
C ILE A 75 -6.62 1.61 5.19
N LYS A 76 -7.79 1.76 5.83
CA LYS A 76 -8.92 0.82 5.74
C LYS A 76 -10.23 1.58 5.51
N SER A 77 -11.19 0.95 4.85
CA SER A 77 -12.52 1.55 4.72
C SER A 77 -13.25 1.54 6.06
N ILE A 78 -13.95 2.63 6.37
CA ILE A 78 -14.81 2.75 7.55
C ILE A 78 -16.04 1.81 7.43
N ILE A 79 -16.45 1.47 6.21
CA ILE A 79 -17.66 0.67 5.98
C ILE A 79 -17.40 -0.78 6.39
N ILE A 80 -18.06 -1.19 7.49
CA ILE A 80 -18.11 -2.57 7.93
C ILE A 80 -19.05 -3.34 6.97
N LYS A 81 -18.56 -4.43 6.39
CA LYS A 81 -19.43 -5.31 5.59
C LYS A 81 -20.31 -6.10 6.57
N ASN A 82 -21.62 -5.90 6.51
CA ASN A 82 -22.57 -6.82 7.14
C ASN A 82 -22.49 -8.17 6.42
N ILE A 83 -21.90 -9.15 7.08
CA ILE A 83 -21.84 -10.53 6.59
C ILE A 83 -23.08 -11.22 7.14
N ASP A 84 -23.94 -11.70 6.23
CA ASP A 84 -25.09 -12.52 6.56
C ASP A 84 -24.69 -13.70 7.46
N GLN A 85 -25.47 -13.96 8.52
CA GLN A 85 -25.20 -15.02 9.48
C GLN A 85 -25.09 -16.40 8.82
N HIS A 86 -25.82 -16.66 7.73
CA HIS A 86 -25.74 -17.92 7.00
C HIS A 86 -24.33 -18.16 6.41
N LEU A 87 -23.64 -17.11 5.95
CA LEU A 87 -22.29 -17.17 5.39
C LEU A 87 -21.18 -17.24 6.47
N ARG A 88 -21.52 -17.12 7.76
CA ARG A 88 -20.55 -17.25 8.87
C ARG A 88 -20.33 -18.71 9.29
N LYS A 89 -21.34 -19.58 9.16
CA LYS A 89 -21.26 -21.00 9.58
C LYS A 89 -20.29 -21.83 8.72
N SER A 90 -20.15 -21.51 7.44
CA SER A 90 -19.25 -22.23 6.51
C SER A 90 -17.75 -21.96 6.70
N ARG A 91 -17.36 -20.96 7.52
CA ARG A 91 -15.95 -20.60 7.77
C ARG A 91 -15.35 -21.18 9.05
N LYS A 92 -16.13 -21.89 9.87
CA LYS A 92 -15.68 -22.52 11.13
C LYS A 92 -15.33 -24.02 11.00
N LYS A 93 -15.15 -24.54 9.77
CA LYS A 93 -14.56 -25.87 9.54
C LYS A 93 -13.10 -25.72 9.11
N VAL A 94 -12.22 -25.49 10.08
CA VAL A 94 -10.79 -25.81 10.05
C VAL A 94 -10.44 -26.33 11.42
#